data_AF-A0A9K3DKC2-F1
#
_entry.id   AF-A0A9K3DKC2-F1
#
_cell.length_a   1.000
_cell.length_b   1.000
_cell.length_c   1.000
_cell.angle_alpha   90.00
_cell.angle_beta   90.00
_cell.angle_gamma   90.00
#
_symmetry.space_group_name_H-M   'P 1'
#
loop_
_entity.id
_entity.type
_entity.pdbx_description
1 polymer ?
#
loop_
_entity_poly.entity_id
_entity_poly.type
_entity_poly.pdbx_seq_one_letter_code
_entity_poly.pdbx_strand_id
1 'polypeptide(L)'
;MIYPRSIKKELAKGQSQQEPKTMTTRAKAGSKRKKPFDPKEDSFQIERQIHEFVTERFVHLKAYQDKSLAEAEENLTDLRSIATAKDKKITQLEKEVNSLEKQIMVAEIQANKTEMEATDEAKVCASRAILQARIKIAQEAMDAGFDRSAWDVADWKQTFLELGGDAEPE
;
A
#
# COMPACT_ATOMS: atom_id res chain seq x y z
N MET A 1 8.84 3.08 -8.34
CA MET A 1 9.35 3.45 -9.67
C MET A 1 9.10 2.29 -10.64
N ILE A 2 8.02 2.31 -11.43
CA ILE A 2 7.93 1.56 -12.71
C ILE A 2 6.96 2.31 -13.64
N TYR A 3 7.50 2.94 -14.67
CA TYR A 3 6.94 3.15 -16.01
C TYR A 3 8.16 3.45 -16.93
N PRO A 4 8.15 3.22 -18.27
CA PRO A 4 6.99 3.04 -19.15
C PRO A 4 7.09 1.89 -20.18
N ARG A 5 6.00 1.57 -20.89
CA ARG A 5 6.08 0.88 -22.19
C ARG A 5 5.47 1.77 -23.28
N SER A 6 6.32 2.12 -24.24
CA SER A 6 6.05 2.95 -25.40
C SER A 6 5.44 2.11 -26.52
N ILE A 7 4.33 2.56 -27.12
CA ILE A 7 3.80 1.99 -28.36
C ILE A 7 4.25 2.88 -29.51
N LYS A 8 5.15 2.36 -30.36
CA LYS A 8 5.59 2.98 -31.61
C LYS A 8 4.71 2.54 -32.77
N LYS A 9 4.54 3.51 -33.68
CA LYS A 9 3.92 3.48 -35.02
C LYS A 9 4.24 2.24 -35.85
N GLU A 10 3.25 1.78 -36.61
CA GLU A 10 3.44 1.09 -37.89
C GLU A 10 2.49 1.71 -38.92
N LEU A 11 3.08 2.18 -40.02
CA LEU A 11 2.47 2.85 -41.15
C LEU A 11 2.70 1.94 -42.36
N ALA A 12 1.70 1.17 -42.76
CA ALA A 12 1.81 0.31 -43.94
C ALA A 12 1.23 0.99 -45.19
N LYS A 13 2.13 1.34 -46.11
CA LYS A 13 1.86 1.69 -47.51
C LYS A 13 1.52 0.44 -48.32
N GLY A 14 0.57 0.58 -49.24
CA GLY A 14 0.78 0.23 -50.64
C GLY A 14 0.00 -0.96 -51.21
N GLN A 15 -0.79 -0.68 -52.26
CA GLN A 15 -0.89 -1.37 -53.56
C GLN A 15 -2.13 -0.81 -54.29
N SER A 16 -2.23 -0.65 -55.61
CA SER A 16 -1.33 -0.50 -56.75
C SER A 16 -2.29 -0.21 -57.92
N GLN A 17 -1.80 0.51 -58.92
CA GLN A 17 -2.51 1.02 -60.10
C GLN A 17 -3.22 -0.06 -60.94
N GLN A 18 -4.35 0.31 -61.55
CA GLN A 18 -4.73 -0.14 -62.90
C GLN A 18 -5.46 0.97 -63.67
N GLU A 19 -4.87 1.42 -64.77
CA GLU A 19 -5.50 2.02 -65.96
C GLU A 19 -4.86 1.34 -67.19
N PRO A 20 -5.35 1.51 -68.43
CA PRO A 20 -6.73 1.57 -68.91
C PRO A 20 -6.93 0.61 -70.11
N LYS A 21 -8.16 0.17 -70.43
CA LYS A 21 -8.44 -0.42 -71.76
C LYS A 21 -9.81 -0.05 -72.35
N THR A 22 -9.68 0.63 -73.50
CA THR A 22 -10.48 0.58 -74.74
C THR A 22 -11.88 1.21 -74.78
N MET A 23 -11.98 2.18 -75.70
CA MET A 23 -13.19 2.76 -76.27
C MET A 23 -14.11 1.69 -76.87
N THR A 24 -15.41 1.88 -76.73
CA THR A 24 -16.39 1.54 -77.77
C THR A 24 -17.52 2.56 -77.72
N THR A 25 -17.62 3.32 -78.81
CA THR A 25 -18.73 4.21 -79.12
C THR A 25 -19.91 3.37 -79.62
N ARG A 26 -21.06 3.48 -78.95
CA ARG A 26 -22.34 3.25 -79.60
C ARG A 26 -23.43 4.12 -78.99
N ALA A 27 -23.67 5.25 -79.64
CA ALA A 27 -24.88 6.02 -79.46
C ALA A 27 -26.09 5.15 -79.83
N LYS A 28 -27.03 4.98 -78.90
CA LYS A 28 -28.44 4.81 -79.23
C LYS A 28 -29.24 5.77 -78.37
N ALA A 29 -29.70 6.81 -79.04
CA ALA A 29 -30.67 7.76 -78.55
C ALA A 29 -31.93 7.03 -78.07
N GLY A 30 -32.15 7.11 -76.76
CA GLY A 30 -33.43 6.84 -76.11
C GLY A 30 -33.71 8.03 -75.21
N SER A 31 -34.06 9.16 -75.81
CA SER A 31 -34.48 10.37 -75.10
C SER A 31 -35.80 10.08 -74.38
N LYS A 32 -35.72 9.47 -73.19
CA LYS A 32 -36.77 9.64 -72.20
C LYS A 32 -36.67 11.10 -71.77
N ARG A 33 -37.66 11.90 -72.17
CA ARG A 33 -37.82 13.29 -71.71
C ARG A 33 -37.54 13.33 -70.20
N LYS A 34 -36.40 13.90 -69.80
CA LYS A 34 -36.23 14.35 -68.42
C LYS A 34 -37.36 15.34 -68.19
N LYS A 35 -38.13 15.14 -67.12
CA LYS A 35 -39.13 16.12 -66.68
C LYS A 35 -38.45 17.49 -66.64
N PRO A 36 -39.14 18.57 -67.05
CA PRO A 36 -38.57 19.91 -66.95
C PRO A 36 -38.18 20.13 -65.48
N PHE A 37 -36.93 20.51 -65.26
CA PHE A 37 -36.41 20.91 -63.96
C PHE A 37 -37.20 22.16 -63.54
N ASP A 38 -38.07 22.03 -62.54
CA ASP A 38 -38.75 23.16 -61.91
C ASP A 38 -37.89 23.59 -60.70
N PRO A 39 -37.17 24.72 -60.79
CA PRO A 39 -36.22 25.14 -59.76
C PRO A 39 -36.87 25.34 -58.38
N LYS A 40 -38.18 25.62 -58.33
CA LYS A 40 -38.89 25.82 -57.06
C LYS A 40 -39.19 24.49 -56.38
N GLU A 41 -39.75 23.53 -57.13
CA GLU A 41 -40.12 22.21 -56.60
C GLU A 41 -38.89 21.39 -56.17
N ASP A 42 -37.78 21.49 -56.91
CA ASP A 42 -36.52 20.82 -56.57
C ASP A 42 -35.82 21.46 -55.35
N SER A 43 -35.91 22.79 -55.21
CA SER A 43 -35.39 23.49 -54.02
C SER A 43 -36.09 23.05 -52.74
N PHE A 44 -37.43 22.92 -52.76
CA PHE A 44 -38.19 22.42 -51.60
C PHE A 44 -37.83 20.96 -51.24
N GLN A 45 -37.52 20.11 -52.22
CA GLN A 45 -37.07 18.74 -51.96
C GLN A 45 -35.68 18.72 -51.33
N ILE A 46 -34.76 19.56 -51.80
CA ILE A 46 -33.41 19.67 -51.23
C ILE A 46 -33.48 20.19 -49.79
N GLU A 47 -34.28 21.23 -49.52
CA GLU A 47 -34.49 21.75 -48.16
C GLU A 47 -35.06 20.68 -47.23
N ARG A 48 -36.03 19.90 -47.70
CA ARG A 48 -36.59 18.78 -46.93
C ARG A 48 -35.55 17.71 -46.63
N GLN A 49 -34.74 17.31 -47.61
CA GLN A 49 -33.67 16.33 -47.43
C GLN A 49 -32.60 16.83 -46.45
N ILE A 50 -32.23 18.10 -46.52
CA ILE A 50 -31.29 18.73 -45.56
C ILE A 50 -31.91 18.71 -44.16
N HIS A 51 -33.17 19.08 -44.02
CA HIS A 51 -33.85 19.07 -42.72
C HIS A 51 -33.92 17.65 -42.12
N GLU A 52 -34.30 16.65 -42.92
CA GLU A 52 -34.36 15.25 -42.50
C GLU A 52 -32.97 14.74 -42.08
N PHE A 53 -31.93 15.00 -42.88
CA PHE A 53 -30.55 14.66 -42.55
C PHE A 53 -30.09 15.33 -41.25
N VAL A 54 -30.29 16.64 -41.12
CA VAL A 54 -29.89 17.38 -39.91
C VAL A 54 -30.62 16.83 -38.68
N THR A 55 -31.93 16.56 -38.79
CA THR A 55 -32.73 15.95 -37.72
C THR A 55 -32.17 14.58 -37.32
N GLU A 56 -31.89 13.71 -38.28
CA GLU A 56 -31.31 12.39 -38.04
C GLU A 56 -29.93 12.49 -37.36
N ARG A 57 -29.08 13.42 -37.82
CA ARG A 57 -27.77 13.68 -37.21
C ARG A 57 -27.90 14.18 -35.77
N PHE A 58 -28.86 15.05 -35.48
CA PHE A 58 -29.12 15.53 -34.12
C PHE A 58 -29.60 14.39 -33.21
N VAL A 59 -30.48 13.52 -33.70
CA VAL A 59 -30.95 12.34 -32.95
C VAL A 59 -29.77 11.43 -32.62
N HIS A 60 -28.90 11.14 -33.59
CA HIS A 60 -27.71 10.32 -33.36
C HIS A 60 -26.73 10.95 -32.37
N LEU A 61 -26.45 12.25 -32.50
CA LEU A 61 -25.58 12.98 -31.58
C LEU A 61 -26.12 12.94 -30.16
N LYS A 62 -27.43 13.16 -29.99
CA LYS A 62 -28.10 13.10 -28.70
C LYS A 62 -27.99 11.71 -28.09
N ALA A 63 -28.32 10.67 -28.85
CA ALA A 63 -28.22 9.29 -28.37
C ALA A 63 -26.79 8.89 -27.98
N TYR A 64 -25.79 9.34 -28.74
CA TYR A 64 -24.38 9.13 -28.40
C TYR A 64 -24.00 9.85 -27.09
N GLN A 65 -24.41 11.11 -26.94
CA GLN A 65 -24.14 11.90 -25.75
C GLN A 65 -24.82 11.31 -24.52
N ASP A 66 -26.09 10.92 -24.63
CA ASP A 66 -26.87 10.29 -23.55
C ASP A 66 -26.21 8.98 -23.11
N LYS A 67 -25.76 8.15 -24.06
CA LYS A 67 -25.04 6.92 -23.75
C LYS A 67 -23.70 7.19 -23.06
N SER A 68 -22.90 8.12 -23.58
CA SER A 68 -21.61 8.46 -22.99
C SER A 68 -21.76 9.04 -21.58
N LEU A 69 -22.84 9.79 -21.33
CA LEU A 69 -23.13 10.36 -20.03
C LEU A 69 -23.55 9.27 -19.05
N ALA A 70 -24.41 8.34 -19.46
CA ALA A 70 -24.80 7.18 -18.64
C ALA A 70 -23.61 6.31 -18.25
N GLU A 71 -22.70 6.00 -19.19
CA GLU A 71 -21.47 5.26 -18.91
C GLU A 71 -20.55 6.00 -17.93
N ALA A 72 -20.45 7.33 -18.06
CA ALA A 72 -19.65 8.14 -17.13
C ALA A 72 -20.27 8.16 -15.72
N GLU A 73 -21.60 8.24 -15.62
CA GLU A 73 -22.32 8.20 -14.34
C GLU A 73 -22.15 6.85 -13.63
N GLU A 74 -22.27 5.74 -14.36
CA GLU A 74 -22.05 4.39 -13.83
C GLU A 74 -20.62 4.22 -13.30
N ASN A 75 -19.62 4.60 -14.10
CA ASN A 75 -18.22 4.56 -13.68
C ASN A 75 -17.97 5.42 -12.43
N LEU A 76 -18.64 6.57 -12.34
CA LEU A 76 -18.52 7.47 -11.20
C LEU A 76 -19.14 6.84 -9.95
N THR A 77 -20.28 6.16 -10.07
CA THR A 77 -20.88 5.41 -8.96
C THR A 77 -19.98 4.28 -8.46
N ASP A 78 -19.34 3.55 -9.37
CA ASP A 78 -18.41 2.47 -9.02
C ASP A 78 -17.18 2.99 -8.31
N LEU A 79 -16.57 4.07 -8.82
CA LEU A 79 -15.42 4.71 -8.19
C LEU A 79 -15.76 5.24 -6.80
N ARG A 80 -16.95 5.83 -6.61
CA ARG A 80 -17.42 6.25 -5.28
C ARG A 80 -17.59 5.06 -4.34
N SER A 81 -18.17 3.96 -4.81
CA SER A 81 -18.31 2.73 -4.01
C SER A 81 -16.94 2.20 -3.56
N ILE A 82 -16.00 2.08 -4.49
CA ILE A 82 -14.63 1.65 -4.21
C ILE A 82 -13.92 2.58 -3.23
N ALA A 83 -14.07 3.90 -3.39
CA ALA A 83 -13.48 4.89 -2.48
C ALA A 83 -14.00 4.70 -1.06
N THR A 84 -15.32 4.59 -0.88
CA THR A 84 -15.91 4.37 0.46
C THR A 84 -15.48 3.06 1.10
N ALA A 85 -15.30 1.99 0.32
CA ALA A 85 -14.80 0.71 0.81
C ALA A 85 -13.34 0.81 1.27
N LYS A 86 -12.51 1.55 0.51
CA LYS A 86 -11.11 1.82 0.88
C LYS A 86 -11.02 2.66 2.16
N ASP A 87 -11.83 3.72 2.27
CA ASP A 87 -11.85 4.56 3.48
C ASP A 87 -12.21 3.76 4.73
N LYS A 88 -13.23 2.90 4.64
CA LYS A 88 -13.57 1.98 5.73
C LYS A 88 -12.41 1.06 6.12
N LYS A 89 -11.68 0.53 5.12
CA LYS A 89 -10.52 -0.33 5.38
C LYS A 89 -9.37 0.44 6.00
N ILE A 90 -9.12 1.69 5.58
CA ILE A 90 -8.11 2.57 6.18
C ILE A 90 -8.44 2.83 7.65
N THR A 91 -9.66 3.26 7.97
CA THR A 91 -10.07 3.48 9.37
C THR A 91 -9.95 2.21 10.22
N GLN A 92 -10.23 1.04 9.65
CA GLN A 92 -10.05 -0.22 10.37
C GLN A 92 -8.57 -0.51 10.64
N LEU A 93 -7.69 -0.33 9.65
CA LEU A 93 -6.26 -0.53 9.80
C LEU A 93 -5.65 0.46 10.81
N GLU A 94 -6.08 1.72 10.81
CA GLU A 94 -5.64 2.72 11.80
C GLU A 94 -6.00 2.31 13.24
N LYS A 95 -7.19 1.71 13.44
CA LYS A 95 -7.56 1.16 14.75
C LYS A 95 -6.70 -0.02 15.16
N GLU A 96 -6.40 -0.92 14.23
CA GLU A 96 -5.54 -2.09 14.46
C GLU A 96 -4.11 -1.65 14.83
N VAL A 97 -3.54 -0.69 14.10
CA VAL A 97 -2.23 -0.10 14.40
C VAL A 97 -2.20 0.50 15.81
N ASN A 98 -3.17 1.35 16.14
CA ASN A 98 -3.27 1.95 17.48
C ASN A 98 -3.40 0.89 18.59
N SER A 99 -4.11 -0.22 18.31
CA SER A 99 -4.23 -1.34 19.27
C SER A 99 -2.90 -2.05 19.46
N LEU A 100 -2.17 -2.32 18.37
CA LEU A 100 -0.87 -2.99 18.42
C LEU A 100 0.19 -2.13 19.12
N GLU A 101 0.22 -0.83 18.85
CA GLU A 101 1.12 0.11 19.54
C GLU A 101 0.90 0.11 21.06
N LYS A 102 -0.36 0.10 21.51
CA LYS A 102 -0.69 -0.03 22.94
C LYS A 102 -0.22 -1.36 23.52
N GLN A 103 -0.39 -2.47 22.79
CA GLN A 103 0.06 -3.78 23.25
C GLN A 103 1.58 -3.85 23.37
N ILE A 104 2.31 -3.27 22.41
CA ILE A 104 3.78 -3.19 22.46
C ILE A 104 4.22 -2.39 23.68
N MET A 105 3.64 -1.20 23.90
CA MET A 105 3.98 -0.37 25.06
C MET A 105 3.74 -1.10 26.39
N VAL A 106 2.61 -1.81 26.53
CA VAL A 106 2.31 -2.60 27.73
C VAL A 106 3.32 -3.75 27.90
N ALA A 107 3.68 -4.43 26.81
CA ALA A 107 4.65 -5.51 26.84
C ALA A 107 6.05 -5.01 27.26
N GLU A 108 6.49 -3.86 26.75
CA GLU A 108 7.76 -3.22 27.12
C GLU A 108 7.78 -2.82 28.60
N ILE A 109 6.70 -2.20 29.10
CA ILE A 109 6.58 -1.86 30.53
C ILE A 109 6.67 -3.11 31.40
N GLN A 110 5.98 -4.19 31.00
CA GLN A 110 5.99 -5.43 31.76
C GLN A 110 7.36 -6.09 31.74
N ALA A 111 8.05 -6.11 30.59
CA ALA A 111 9.40 -6.65 30.47
C ALA A 111 10.39 -5.89 31.38
N ASN A 112 10.40 -4.57 31.32
CA ASN A 112 11.23 -3.73 32.19
C ASN A 112 10.93 -3.95 33.67
N LYS A 113 9.64 -4.07 34.02
CA LYS A 113 9.23 -4.36 35.40
C LYS A 113 9.79 -5.71 35.87
N THR A 114 9.67 -6.76 35.06
CA THR A 114 10.19 -8.09 35.42
C THR A 114 11.71 -8.10 35.55
N GLU A 115 12.42 -7.34 34.72
CA GLU A 115 13.88 -7.20 34.81
C GLU A 115 14.31 -6.49 36.10
N MET A 116 13.62 -5.41 36.46
CA MET A 116 13.85 -4.71 37.72
C MET A 116 13.58 -5.61 38.93
N GLU A 117 12.45 -6.32 38.93
CA GLU A 117 12.08 -7.25 40.01
C GLU A 117 13.13 -8.37 40.16
N ALA A 118 13.60 -8.96 39.05
CA ALA A 118 14.64 -9.98 39.08
C ALA A 118 15.97 -9.43 39.63
N THR A 119 16.33 -8.21 39.25
CA THR A 119 17.55 -7.54 39.74
C THR A 119 17.46 -7.26 41.23
N ASP A 120 16.31 -6.80 41.72
CA ASP A 120 16.11 -6.53 43.14
C ASP A 120 16.06 -7.82 43.97
N GLU A 121 15.46 -8.89 43.45
CA GLU A 121 15.50 -10.21 44.09
C GLU A 121 16.94 -10.76 44.17
N ALA A 122 17.75 -10.57 43.12
CA ALA A 122 19.15 -10.95 43.14
C ALA A 122 19.95 -10.18 44.22
N LYS A 123 19.72 -8.87 44.37
CA LYS A 123 20.33 -8.06 45.45
C LYS A 123 19.93 -8.56 46.84
N VAL A 124 18.66 -8.90 47.04
CA VAL A 124 18.16 -9.42 48.31
C VAL A 124 18.79 -10.79 48.61
N CYS A 125 18.88 -11.68 47.62
CA CYS A 125 19.53 -12.98 47.76
C CYS A 125 21.03 -12.85 48.09
N ALA A 126 21.75 -11.98 47.39
CA ALA A 126 23.16 -11.71 47.68
C ALA A 126 23.36 -11.15 49.10
N SER A 127 22.53 -10.18 49.51
CA SER A 127 22.57 -9.62 50.86
C SER A 127 22.29 -10.67 51.93
N ARG A 128 21.31 -11.55 51.69
CA ARG A 128 21.00 -12.68 52.58
C ARG A 128 22.18 -13.63 52.72
N ALA A 129 22.82 -14.00 51.60
CA ALA A 129 23.97 -14.89 51.61
C ALA A 129 25.15 -14.29 52.41
N ILE A 130 25.44 -13.00 52.20
CA ILE A 130 26.48 -12.28 52.94
C ILE A 130 26.18 -12.25 54.45
N LEU A 131 24.95 -11.92 54.83
CA LEU A 131 24.57 -11.89 56.24
C LEU A 131 24.65 -13.28 56.88
N GLN A 132 24.20 -14.33 56.18
CA GLN A 132 24.34 -15.71 56.65
C GLN A 132 25.80 -16.13 56.83
N ALA A 133 26.67 -15.77 55.87
CA ALA A 133 28.10 -16.03 55.99
C ALA A 133 28.71 -15.30 57.20
N ARG A 134 28.37 -14.02 57.40
CA ARG A 134 28.83 -13.25 58.57
C ARG A 134 28.38 -13.84 59.90
N ILE A 135 27.12 -14.29 59.97
CA ILE A 135 26.59 -14.96 61.17
C ILE A 135 27.36 -16.26 61.45
N LYS A 136 27.60 -17.07 60.41
CA LYS A 136 28.37 -18.31 60.54
C LYS A 136 29.79 -18.06 61.02
N ILE A 137 30.49 -17.11 60.41
CA ILE A 137 31.84 -16.68 60.81
C ILE A 137 31.85 -16.22 62.27
N ALA A 138 30.86 -15.42 62.69
CA ALA A 138 30.75 -14.98 64.08
C ALA A 138 30.52 -16.15 65.04
N GLN A 139 29.70 -17.14 64.66
CA GLN A 139 29.49 -18.35 65.44
C GLN A 139 30.77 -19.18 65.58
N GLU A 140 31.48 -19.40 64.48
CA GLU A 140 32.77 -20.11 64.44
C GLU A 140 33.85 -19.38 65.27
N ALA A 141 33.87 -18.05 65.23
CA ALA A 141 34.81 -17.25 66.02
C ALA A 141 34.58 -17.38 67.54
N MET A 142 33.31 -17.52 67.96
CA MET A 142 32.93 -17.74 69.36
C MET A 142 33.19 -19.17 69.83
N ASP A 143 33.38 -20.13 68.94
CA ASP A 143 33.67 -21.51 69.28
C ASP A 143 35.17 -21.70 69.60
N ALA A 144 35.45 -22.07 70.85
CA ALA A 144 36.81 -22.29 71.34
C ALA A 144 37.48 -23.52 70.71
N GLY A 145 36.70 -24.47 70.17
CA GLY A 145 37.19 -25.67 69.50
C GLY A 145 37.33 -25.54 67.98
N PHE A 146 36.98 -24.39 67.40
CA PHE A 146 36.99 -24.19 65.95
C PHE A 146 38.40 -24.02 65.39
N ASP A 147 38.75 -24.85 64.40
CA ASP A 147 40.02 -24.79 63.68
C ASP A 147 39.98 -23.69 62.62
N ARG A 148 40.62 -22.56 62.95
CA ARG A 148 40.72 -21.38 62.08
C ARG A 148 41.67 -21.58 60.89
N SER A 149 42.47 -22.65 60.87
CA SER A 149 43.37 -22.94 59.74
C SER A 149 42.64 -23.38 58.47
N ALA A 150 41.35 -23.74 58.60
CA ALA A 150 40.48 -24.08 57.46
C ALA A 150 39.97 -22.84 56.69
N TRP A 151 40.20 -21.62 57.19
CA TRP A 151 39.83 -20.40 56.47
C TRP A 151 40.93 -20.02 55.47
N ASP A 152 40.65 -20.18 54.17
CA ASP A 152 41.55 -19.69 53.12
C ASP A 152 41.33 -18.20 52.86
N VAL A 153 41.94 -17.38 53.72
CA VAL A 153 41.85 -15.92 53.63
C VAL A 153 42.46 -15.38 52.33
N ALA A 154 43.42 -16.10 51.72
CA ALA A 154 44.07 -15.67 50.49
C ALA A 154 43.13 -15.82 49.29
N ASP A 155 42.49 -16.98 49.15
CA ASP A 155 41.49 -17.23 48.10
C ASP A 155 40.29 -16.27 48.22
N TRP A 156 39.88 -15.97 49.46
CA TRP A 156 38.79 -15.01 49.72
C TRP A 156 39.16 -13.58 49.35
N LYS A 157 40.40 -13.15 49.62
CA LYS A 157 40.90 -11.85 49.19
C LYS A 157 40.97 -11.73 47.67
N GLN A 158 41.40 -12.80 47.00
CA GLN A 158 41.44 -12.84 45.54
C GLN A 158 40.04 -12.74 44.94
N THR A 159 39.10 -13.55 45.40
CA THR A 159 37.70 -13.49 44.92
C THR A 159 37.03 -12.16 45.23
N PHE A 160 37.35 -11.50 46.35
CA PHE A 160 36.86 -10.16 46.67
C PHE A 160 37.34 -9.09 45.66
N LEU A 161 38.62 -9.15 45.27
CA LEU A 161 39.20 -8.26 44.25
C LEU A 161 38.61 -8.53 42.85
N GLU A 162 38.43 -9.80 42.48
CA GLU A 162 37.81 -10.19 41.21
C GLU A 162 36.35 -9.70 41.09
N LEU A 163 35.64 -9.60 42.21
CA LEU A 163 34.28 -9.07 42.30
C LEU A 163 34.22 -7.53 42.40
N GLY A 164 35.36 -6.84 42.27
CA GLY A 164 35.45 -5.37 42.25
C GLY A 164 35.43 -4.72 43.63
N GLY A 165 35.76 -5.46 44.69
CA GLY A 165 35.98 -4.89 46.00
C GLY A 165 37.25 -4.03 46.02
N ASP A 166 37.15 -2.80 46.54
CA ASP A 166 38.30 -1.92 46.68
C ASP A 166 39.20 -2.44 47.80
N ALA A 167 40.51 -2.52 47.56
CA ALA A 167 41.45 -2.93 48.58
C ALA A 167 41.40 -1.89 49.72
N GLU A 168 41.16 -2.33 50.97
CA GLU A 168 41.16 -1.39 52.10
C GLU A 168 42.46 -0.57 52.12
N PRO A 169 42.39 0.75 52.34
CA PRO A 169 43.59 1.53 52.62
C PRO A 169 44.17 1.07 53.96
N GLU A 170 45.45 0.68 53.93
CA GLU A 170 46.26 0.25 55.08
C GLU A 170 46.23 1.22 56.28
#